data_AF-A0A644SX00-F1
#
_entry.id   AF-A0A644SX00-F1
#
_cell.length_a   1.000
_cell.length_b   1.000
_cell.length_c   1.000
_cell.angle_alpha   90.00
_cell.angle_beta   90.00
_cell.angle_gamma   90.00
#
_symmetry.space_group_name_H-M   'P 1'
#
loop_
_entity.id
_entity.type
_entity.pdbx_description
1 polymer ?
#
loop_
_entity_poly.entity_id
_entity_poly.type
_entity_poly.pdbx_seq_one_letter_code
_entity_poly.pdbx_strand_id
1 'polypeptide(L)'
;MENYYEVLGVPPDSNQSAIKSAFRKKAKKYHPDMEGPVRDEAGTEESGSRGRHKQSSAPVASMRESAMRLILEAYRILSDAEKRRAYDRSLRRQQLEQGGFDYRIFLKSRSFDPESQAKLILFDLLHNLEDEAIAVYERSKSFGDFRLERWIDRGEAMDAEYCLAEEYEKRGRLLKAYGIYKRLVVMEQEKAWFRYYFDVVALKFRTLLLQKMPGRIDEDDYLDRLEEAIQLDIGIRDSAQFLRKKAEVHLRRKEWDQAKEALEKASLLVPKLPGLGAVKKRLLEAGY
;
A
#
# COMPACT_ATOMS: atom_id res chain seq x y z
N MET A 1 10.63 -27.42 4.68
CA MET A 1 10.91 -28.58 3.81
C MET A 1 12.41 -28.78 3.87
N GLU A 2 12.89 -29.89 4.42
CA GLU A 2 14.33 -30.10 4.64
C GLU A 2 15.04 -30.41 3.32
N ASN A 3 16.23 -29.83 3.13
CA ASN A 3 17.03 -30.03 1.94
C ASN A 3 17.64 -31.46 1.94
N TYR A 4 17.62 -32.19 0.82
CA TYR A 4 18.20 -33.54 0.76
C TYR A 4 19.71 -33.58 1.07
N TYR A 5 20.41 -32.48 0.84
CA TYR A 5 21.80 -32.30 1.27
C TYR A 5 21.91 -32.25 2.81
N GLU A 6 20.98 -31.58 3.50
CA GLU A 6 20.89 -31.53 4.96
C GLU A 6 20.42 -32.89 5.54
N VAL A 7 19.46 -33.54 4.89
CA VAL A 7 18.98 -34.90 5.22
C VAL A 7 20.11 -35.92 5.14
N LEU A 8 21.11 -35.76 4.27
CA LEU A 8 22.32 -36.58 4.25
C LEU A 8 23.49 -35.99 5.06
N GLY A 9 23.42 -34.72 5.47
CA GLY A 9 24.46 -34.01 6.22
C GLY A 9 25.72 -33.76 5.39
N VAL A 10 25.56 -33.46 4.10
CA VAL A 10 26.65 -33.24 3.15
C VAL A 10 26.45 -31.91 2.41
N PRO A 11 27.51 -31.16 2.08
CA PRO A 11 27.36 -29.91 1.35
C PRO A 11 26.96 -30.14 -0.13
N PRO A 12 26.32 -29.16 -0.81
CA PRO A 12 25.82 -29.29 -2.18
C PRO A 12 26.90 -29.57 -3.25
N ASP A 13 28.16 -29.28 -2.96
CA ASP A 13 29.34 -29.53 -3.79
C ASP A 13 29.93 -30.95 -3.60
N SER A 14 29.33 -31.76 -2.74
CA SER A 14 29.81 -33.11 -2.43
C SER A 14 29.87 -34.02 -3.65
N ASN A 15 30.96 -34.78 -3.75
CA ASN A 15 31.11 -35.83 -4.78
C ASN A 15 30.30 -37.09 -4.43
N GLN A 16 30.13 -38.00 -5.40
CA GLN A 16 29.34 -39.23 -5.22
C GLN A 16 29.88 -40.14 -4.10
N SER A 17 31.21 -40.15 -3.90
CA SER A 17 31.84 -40.96 -2.84
C SER A 17 31.43 -40.46 -1.44
N ALA A 18 31.41 -39.13 -1.24
CA ALA A 18 30.98 -38.49 0.00
C ALA A 18 29.49 -38.76 0.28
N ILE A 19 28.62 -38.62 -0.74
CA ILE A 19 27.18 -38.90 -0.64
C ILE A 19 26.92 -40.36 -0.23
N LYS A 20 27.65 -41.31 -0.84
CA LYS A 20 27.53 -42.75 -0.53
C LYS A 20 28.06 -43.09 0.87
N SER A 21 29.12 -42.41 1.31
CA SER A 21 29.66 -42.58 2.67
C SER A 21 28.67 -42.06 3.72
N ALA A 22 28.12 -40.86 3.52
CA ALA A 22 27.14 -40.24 4.40
C ALA A 22 25.84 -41.04 4.51
N PHE A 23 25.33 -41.55 3.37
CA PHE A 23 24.18 -42.46 3.35
C PHE A 23 24.41 -43.69 4.23
N ARG A 24 25.56 -44.38 4.09
CA ARG A 24 25.86 -45.57 4.92
C ARG A 24 25.92 -45.24 6.41
N LYS A 25 26.47 -44.08 6.77
CA LYS A 25 26.58 -43.62 8.16
C LYS A 25 25.19 -43.32 8.75
N LYS A 26 24.32 -42.63 8.02
CA LYS A 26 22.94 -42.33 8.45
C LYS A 26 22.03 -43.56 8.42
N ALA A 27 22.07 -44.38 7.37
CA ALA A 27 21.31 -45.62 7.28
C ALA A 27 21.63 -46.59 8.42
N LYS A 28 22.91 -46.68 8.84
CA LYS A 28 23.28 -47.45 10.03
C LYS A 28 22.64 -46.86 11.30
N LYS A 29 22.69 -45.54 11.48
CA LYS A 29 22.15 -44.84 12.66
C LYS A 29 20.62 -44.96 12.79
N TYR A 30 19.89 -44.94 11.69
CA TYR A 30 18.41 -44.95 11.65
C TYR A 30 17.82 -46.31 11.23
N HIS A 31 18.62 -47.38 11.24
CA HIS A 31 18.15 -48.72 10.88
C HIS A 31 17.04 -49.18 11.85
N PRO A 32 15.92 -49.77 11.36
CA PRO A 32 14.80 -50.20 12.21
C PRO A 32 15.19 -51.25 13.26
N ASP A 33 16.30 -51.97 13.01
CA ASP A 33 16.82 -53.07 13.84
C ASP A 33 17.86 -52.63 14.90
N MET A 34 18.15 -51.33 15.00
CA MET A 34 19.05 -50.78 16.03
C MET A 34 18.26 -50.32 17.26
N GLU A 35 18.26 -51.07 18.36
CA GLU A 35 17.65 -50.66 19.63
C GLU A 35 18.58 -49.74 20.44
N GLY A 36 18.56 -48.43 20.19
CA GLY A 36 19.21 -47.42 21.05
C GLY A 36 18.79 -45.98 20.76
N PRO A 37 18.72 -45.06 21.75
CA PRO A 37 18.16 -43.73 21.56
C PRO A 37 18.87 -42.97 20.42
N VAL A 38 18.09 -42.46 19.48
CA VAL A 38 18.58 -41.58 18.41
C VAL A 38 18.91 -40.24 19.07
N ARG A 39 20.18 -39.89 19.16
CA ARG A 39 20.60 -38.52 19.51
C ARG A 39 20.76 -37.74 18.22
N ASP A 40 19.89 -36.77 17.99
CA ASP A 40 20.02 -35.81 16.90
C ASP A 40 21.12 -34.80 17.25
N GLU A 41 22.02 -34.53 16.31
CA GLU A 41 23.10 -33.53 16.46
C GLU A 41 22.64 -32.14 15.98
N ALA A 42 21.35 -31.97 15.70
CA ALA A 42 20.74 -30.65 15.50
C ALA A 42 20.22 -30.17 16.86
N GLY A 43 20.96 -29.27 17.50
CA GLY A 43 20.63 -28.73 18.81
C GLY A 43 19.27 -28.04 18.81
N THR A 44 18.32 -28.60 19.56
CA THR A 44 17.25 -27.83 20.18
C THR A 44 17.14 -28.35 21.61
N GLU A 45 17.67 -27.56 22.53
CA GLU A 45 17.63 -27.83 23.96
C GLU A 45 16.19 -27.64 24.44
N GLU A 46 15.49 -28.73 24.76
CA GLU A 46 14.40 -28.67 25.72
C GLU A 46 14.77 -29.48 26.97
N SER A 47 15.03 -28.72 28.03
CA SER A 47 15.19 -29.16 29.41
C SER A 47 13.89 -29.80 29.90
N GLY A 48 13.97 -31.02 30.46
CA GLY A 48 12.81 -31.62 31.09
C GLY A 48 13.02 -33.00 31.73
N SER A 49 13.61 -33.00 32.93
CA SER A 49 13.33 -33.87 34.09
C SER A 49 13.22 -35.41 34.00
N ARG A 50 13.77 -36.02 35.05
CA ARG A 50 13.79 -37.45 35.39
C ARG A 50 12.39 -38.08 35.44
N GLY A 51 12.22 -39.23 34.80
CA GLY A 51 11.05 -40.09 34.98
C GLY A 51 11.23 -41.47 34.36
N ARG A 52 11.51 -42.47 35.19
CA ARG A 52 11.58 -43.89 34.82
C ARG A 52 10.16 -44.39 34.53
N HIS A 53 9.75 -44.37 33.26
CA HIS A 53 8.52 -45.03 32.81
C HIS A 53 8.78 -45.88 31.57
N LYS A 54 8.53 -47.18 31.72
CA LYS A 54 8.44 -48.18 30.67
C LYS A 54 7.22 -47.84 29.81
N GLN A 55 7.42 -47.11 28.71
CA GLN A 55 6.37 -46.74 27.76
C GLN A 55 6.66 -47.38 26.40
N SER A 56 5.66 -48.11 25.93
CA SER A 56 5.39 -48.58 24.56
C SER A 56 6.38 -48.15 23.47
N SER A 57 7.05 -49.13 22.87
CA SER A 57 8.02 -49.04 21.77
C SER A 57 7.46 -48.60 20.39
N ALA A 58 6.22 -48.13 20.31
CA ALA A 58 5.53 -47.84 19.05
C ALA A 58 5.84 -46.46 18.40
N PRO A 59 5.99 -45.32 19.13
CA PRO A 59 6.18 -44.02 18.50
C PRO A 59 7.57 -43.85 17.85
N VAL A 60 8.59 -44.46 18.45
CA VAL A 60 10.00 -44.33 18.02
C VAL A 60 10.27 -45.13 16.75
N ALA A 61 9.62 -46.29 16.59
CA ALA A 61 9.70 -47.09 15.37
C ALA A 61 9.14 -46.33 14.16
N SER A 62 8.01 -45.63 14.32
CA SER A 62 7.39 -44.82 13.28
C SER A 62 8.28 -43.63 12.85
N MET A 63 8.96 -42.99 13.80
CA MET A 63 9.88 -41.87 13.51
C MET A 63 11.15 -42.33 12.79
N ARG A 64 11.74 -43.47 13.20
CA ARG A 64 12.89 -44.06 12.51
C ARG A 64 12.55 -44.55 11.12
N GLU A 65 11.36 -45.13 10.95
CA GLU A 65 10.89 -45.56 9.63
C GLU A 65 10.71 -44.36 8.69
N SER A 66 10.15 -43.26 9.20
CA SER A 66 9.99 -42.01 8.45
C SER A 66 11.34 -41.37 8.09
N ALA A 67 12.27 -41.30 9.05
CA ALA A 67 13.63 -40.80 8.81
C ALA A 67 14.39 -41.68 7.80
N MET A 68 14.24 -43.01 7.89
CA MET A 68 14.85 -43.95 6.95
C MET A 68 14.30 -43.78 5.53
N ARG A 69 12.98 -43.55 5.39
CA ARG A 69 12.36 -43.23 4.09
C ARG A 69 12.95 -41.96 3.48
N LEU A 70 13.11 -40.90 4.26
CA LEU A 70 13.72 -39.64 3.80
C LEU A 70 15.20 -39.80 3.43
N ILE A 71 15.97 -40.57 4.19
CA ILE A 71 17.39 -40.86 3.88
C ILE A 71 17.52 -41.66 2.57
N LEU A 72 16.64 -42.64 2.36
CA LEU A 72 16.61 -43.43 1.12
C LEU A 72 16.22 -42.56 -0.08
N GLU A 73 15.23 -41.69 0.07
CA GLU A 73 14.79 -40.77 -0.98
C GLU A 73 15.87 -39.75 -1.33
N ALA A 74 16.49 -39.12 -0.32
CA ALA A 74 17.60 -38.20 -0.49
C ALA A 74 18.78 -38.87 -1.21
N TYR A 75 19.15 -40.10 -0.82
CA TYR A 75 20.19 -40.85 -1.51
C TYR A 75 19.79 -41.21 -2.95
N ARG A 76 18.54 -41.62 -3.20
CA ARG A 76 18.06 -41.96 -4.55
C ARG A 76 18.15 -40.77 -5.52
N ILE A 77 17.89 -39.57 -5.02
CA ILE A 77 17.90 -38.34 -5.83
C ILE A 77 19.33 -37.80 -5.99
N LEU A 78 20.13 -37.81 -4.92
CA LEU A 78 21.50 -37.26 -4.93
C LEU A 78 22.56 -38.20 -5.51
N SER A 79 22.33 -39.52 -5.54
CA SER A 79 23.27 -40.49 -6.12
C SER A 79 23.25 -40.52 -7.66
N ASP A 80 22.12 -40.19 -8.28
CA ASP A 80 21.94 -40.16 -9.73
C ASP A 80 22.22 -38.75 -10.27
N ALA A 81 23.13 -38.65 -11.25
CA ALA A 81 23.56 -37.36 -11.80
C ALA A 81 22.43 -36.57 -12.47
N GLU A 82 21.47 -37.24 -13.11
CA GLU A 82 20.35 -36.60 -13.79
C GLU A 82 19.30 -36.13 -12.78
N LYS A 83 18.96 -36.98 -11.80
CA LYS A 83 18.04 -36.63 -10.71
C LYS A 83 18.58 -35.52 -9.82
N ARG A 84 19.89 -35.55 -9.51
CA ARG A 84 20.57 -34.49 -8.74
C ARG A 84 20.50 -33.16 -9.49
N ARG A 85 20.80 -33.14 -10.80
CA ARG A 85 20.67 -31.92 -11.61
C ARG A 85 19.24 -31.39 -11.65
N ALA A 86 18.24 -32.27 -11.75
CA ALA A 86 16.84 -31.86 -11.71
C ALA A 86 16.45 -31.27 -10.35
N TYR A 87 16.91 -31.91 -9.26
CA TYR A 87 16.71 -31.44 -7.90
C TYR A 87 17.41 -30.10 -7.64
N ASP A 88 18.65 -29.93 -8.09
CA ASP A 88 19.40 -28.68 -7.97
C ASP A 88 18.71 -27.54 -8.74
N ARG A 89 18.14 -27.83 -9.92
CA ARG A 89 17.32 -26.86 -10.67
C ARG A 89 16.04 -26.49 -9.92
N SER A 90 15.34 -27.46 -9.32
CA SER A 90 14.14 -27.17 -8.51
C SER A 90 14.48 -26.41 -7.23
N LEU A 91 15.59 -26.74 -6.58
CA LEU A 91 16.05 -26.08 -5.36
C LEU A 91 16.46 -24.64 -5.67
N ARG A 92 17.15 -24.40 -6.79
CA ARG A 92 17.45 -23.04 -7.26
C ARG A 92 16.19 -22.25 -7.61
N ARG A 93 15.20 -22.88 -8.27
CA ARG A 93 13.89 -22.23 -8.51
C ARG A 93 13.19 -21.89 -7.20
N GLN A 94 13.15 -22.81 -6.24
CA GLN A 94 12.54 -22.59 -4.93
C GLN A 94 13.29 -21.53 -4.10
N GLN A 95 14.63 -21.48 -4.19
CA GLN A 95 15.44 -20.43 -3.58
C GLN A 95 15.27 -19.07 -4.26
N LEU A 96 15.03 -19.03 -5.58
CA LEU A 96 14.66 -17.80 -6.28
C LEU A 96 13.25 -17.33 -5.89
N GLU A 97 12.34 -18.27 -5.65
CA GLU A 97 10.97 -18.00 -5.16
C GLU A 97 10.93 -17.61 -3.68
N GLN A 98 11.81 -18.15 -2.83
CA GLN A 98 11.91 -17.84 -1.39
C GLN A 98 12.88 -16.68 -1.09
N GLY A 99 13.89 -16.46 -1.93
CA GLY A 99 14.88 -15.39 -1.86
C GLY A 99 14.62 -14.29 -2.89
N GLY A 100 13.35 -14.06 -3.24
CA GLY A 100 12.95 -12.96 -4.11
C GLY A 100 13.35 -11.63 -3.47
N PHE A 101 13.89 -10.72 -4.27
CA PHE A 101 14.13 -9.35 -3.85
C PHE A 101 12.80 -8.72 -3.44
N ASP A 102 12.57 -8.55 -2.13
CA ASP A 102 11.38 -7.90 -1.61
C ASP A 102 11.53 -6.38 -1.82
N TYR A 103 10.98 -5.92 -2.95
CA TYR A 103 11.02 -4.53 -3.36
C TYR A 103 10.41 -3.60 -2.31
N ARG A 104 9.36 -4.03 -1.60
CA ARG A 104 8.72 -3.22 -0.56
C ARG A 104 9.65 -3.04 0.64
N ILE A 105 10.27 -4.13 1.12
CA ILE A 105 11.23 -4.06 2.24
C ILE A 105 12.44 -3.20 1.86
N PHE A 106 12.93 -3.35 0.63
CA PHE A 106 14.02 -2.54 0.10
C PHE A 106 13.69 -1.04 0.15
N LEU A 107 12.52 -0.63 -0.33
CA LEU A 107 12.10 0.78 -0.28
C LEU A 107 11.88 1.27 1.16
N LYS A 108 11.30 0.44 2.03
CA LYS A 108 11.12 0.75 3.46
C LYS A 108 12.43 0.97 4.20
N SER A 109 13.50 0.24 3.84
CA SER A 109 14.82 0.40 4.45
C SER A 109 15.43 1.79 4.18
N ARG A 110 15.01 2.44 3.09
CA ARG A 110 15.51 3.75 2.63
C ARG A 110 14.54 4.87 3.02
N SER A 111 14.25 4.97 4.31
CA SER A 111 13.32 5.98 4.87
C SER A 111 13.78 7.42 4.68
N PHE A 112 15.09 7.67 4.56
CA PHE A 112 15.68 9.00 4.38
C PHE A 112 15.79 9.45 2.92
N ASP A 113 15.49 8.57 1.96
CA ASP A 113 15.58 8.87 0.53
C ASP A 113 14.19 9.23 -0.04
N PRO A 114 13.96 10.49 -0.47
CA PRO A 114 12.67 10.93 -0.99
C PRO A 114 12.19 10.12 -2.20
N GLU A 115 13.10 9.69 -3.08
CA GLU A 115 12.75 8.91 -4.27
C GLU A 115 12.22 7.53 -3.88
N SER A 116 12.93 6.84 -2.97
CA SER A 116 12.48 5.56 -2.43
C SER A 116 11.14 5.68 -1.69
N GLN A 117 10.91 6.78 -0.97
CA GLN A 117 9.60 7.02 -0.32
C GLN A 117 8.48 7.27 -1.33
N ALA A 118 8.73 8.02 -2.41
CA ALA A 118 7.75 8.24 -3.47
C ALA A 118 7.35 6.92 -4.15
N LYS A 119 8.34 6.09 -4.49
CA LYS A 119 8.13 4.75 -5.03
C LYS A 119 7.41 3.82 -4.06
N LEU A 120 7.68 3.94 -2.76
CA LEU A 120 7.01 3.15 -1.73
C LEU A 120 5.53 3.50 -1.63
N ILE A 121 5.18 4.79 -1.70
CA ILE A 121 3.79 5.24 -1.70
C ILE A 121 3.04 4.65 -2.88
N LEU A 122 3.59 4.79 -4.09
CA LEU A 122 3.00 4.21 -5.30
C LEU A 122 2.86 2.69 -5.16
N PHE A 123 3.89 2.00 -4.67
CA PHE A 123 3.85 0.57 -4.45
C PHE A 123 2.73 0.17 -3.46
N ASP A 124 2.66 0.82 -2.31
CA ASP A 124 1.66 0.51 -1.27
C ASP A 124 0.23 0.77 -1.80
N LEU A 125 0.01 1.85 -2.56
CA LEU A 125 -1.29 2.13 -3.19
C LEU A 125 -1.69 1.05 -4.21
N LEU A 126 -0.75 0.56 -5.03
CA LEU A 126 -1.03 -0.50 -6.02
C LEU A 126 -1.35 -1.86 -5.38
N HIS A 127 -0.99 -2.05 -4.11
CA HIS A 127 -1.18 -3.32 -3.39
C HIS A 127 -2.30 -3.27 -2.34
N ASN A 128 -3.17 -2.25 -2.38
CA ASN A 128 -4.25 -2.02 -1.40
C ASN A 128 -3.73 -1.89 0.04
N LEU A 129 -2.64 -1.14 0.20
CA LEU A 129 -1.99 -0.83 1.48
C LEU A 129 -2.09 0.69 1.73
N GLU A 130 -3.30 1.21 1.67
CA GLU A 130 -3.58 2.65 1.69
C GLU A 130 -3.20 3.30 3.03
N ASP A 131 -3.33 2.54 4.13
CA ASP A 131 -2.92 2.96 5.46
C ASP A 131 -1.42 3.26 5.51
N GLU A 132 -0.60 2.33 5.02
CA GLU A 132 0.85 2.51 4.95
C GLU A 132 1.24 3.59 3.95
N ALA A 133 0.58 3.66 2.80
CA ALA A 133 0.82 4.71 1.82
C ALA A 133 0.61 6.11 2.40
N ILE A 134 -0.49 6.34 3.14
CA ILE A 134 -0.75 7.61 3.81
C ILE A 134 0.30 7.88 4.90
N ALA A 135 0.65 6.87 5.69
CA ALA A 135 1.65 7.03 6.74
C ALA A 135 3.03 7.41 6.17
N VAL A 136 3.43 6.80 5.05
CA VAL A 136 4.65 7.18 4.33
C VAL A 136 4.52 8.59 3.77
N TYR A 137 3.42 8.91 3.09
CA TYR A 137 3.20 10.23 2.50
C TYR A 137 3.23 11.37 3.52
N GLU A 138 2.59 11.23 4.68
CA GLU A 138 2.61 12.24 5.73
C GLU A 138 4.00 12.41 6.34
N ARG A 139 4.76 11.31 6.52
CA ARG A 139 6.15 11.39 6.97
C ARG A 139 7.03 12.09 5.94
N SER A 140 6.83 11.79 4.66
CA SER A 140 7.65 12.37 3.59
C SER A 140 7.48 13.88 3.44
N LYS A 141 6.41 14.48 3.98
CA LYS A 141 6.28 15.95 4.04
C LYS A 141 7.35 16.62 4.91
N SER A 142 8.04 15.88 5.80
CA SER A 142 9.17 16.44 6.55
C SER A 142 10.38 16.76 5.68
N PHE A 143 10.46 16.21 4.46
CA PHE A 143 11.52 16.52 3.50
C PHE A 143 11.37 17.90 2.83
N GLY A 144 10.38 18.71 3.24
CA GLY A 144 10.12 20.03 2.68
C GLY A 144 9.19 19.97 1.47
N ASP A 145 9.68 20.39 0.29
CA ASP A 145 8.92 20.36 -0.98
C ASP A 145 8.84 18.94 -1.56
N PHE A 146 8.16 18.05 -0.83
CA PHE A 146 7.94 16.68 -1.26
C PHE A 146 6.75 16.59 -2.22
N ARG A 147 7.04 16.55 -3.52
CA ARG A 147 6.06 16.31 -4.58
C ARG A 147 6.41 15.02 -5.32
N LEU A 148 5.41 14.16 -5.56
CA LEU A 148 5.63 12.86 -6.19
C LEU A 148 6.18 13.02 -7.63
N GLU A 149 5.70 14.02 -8.36
CA GLU A 149 6.15 14.38 -9.72
C GLU A 149 7.66 14.64 -9.86
N ARG A 150 8.37 14.91 -8.75
CA ARG A 150 9.83 15.13 -8.79
C ARG A 150 10.62 13.83 -8.91
N TRP A 151 10.01 12.71 -8.58
CA TRP A 151 10.68 11.43 -8.35
C TRP A 151 10.09 10.25 -9.12
N ILE A 152 8.83 10.35 -9.54
CA ILE A 152 8.14 9.37 -10.39
C ILE A 152 7.55 10.05 -11.63
N ASP A 153 7.16 9.26 -12.62
CA ASP A 153 6.56 9.81 -13.84
C ASP A 153 5.34 10.66 -13.49
N ARG A 154 5.12 11.74 -14.24
CA ARG A 154 4.06 12.71 -13.96
C ARG A 154 2.69 12.02 -13.89
N GLY A 155 2.43 11.04 -14.76
CA GLY A 155 1.17 10.29 -14.72
C GLY A 155 0.99 9.49 -13.45
N GLU A 156 2.02 8.69 -13.12
CA GLU A 156 2.02 7.85 -11.92
C GLU A 156 1.88 8.71 -10.66
N ALA A 157 2.52 9.88 -10.63
CA ALA A 157 2.37 10.86 -9.56
C ALA A 157 0.92 11.35 -9.43
N MET A 158 0.30 11.73 -10.56
CA MET A 158 -1.07 12.25 -10.56
C MET A 158 -2.08 11.18 -10.14
N ASP A 159 -1.93 9.95 -10.63
CA ASP A 159 -2.80 8.84 -10.24
C ASP A 159 -2.62 8.49 -8.75
N ALA A 160 -1.37 8.45 -8.25
CA ALA A 160 -1.08 8.23 -6.85
C ALA A 160 -1.64 9.34 -5.94
N GLU A 161 -1.46 10.61 -6.32
CA GLU A 161 -2.02 11.76 -5.59
C GLU A 161 -3.56 11.70 -5.59
N TYR A 162 -4.18 11.32 -6.71
CA TYR A 162 -5.63 11.14 -6.78
C TYR A 162 -6.13 10.06 -5.81
N CYS A 163 -5.47 8.90 -5.77
CA CYS A 163 -5.79 7.84 -4.81
C CYS A 163 -5.62 8.32 -3.36
N LEU A 164 -4.53 9.03 -3.05
CA LEU A 164 -4.33 9.62 -1.72
C LEU A 164 -5.45 10.58 -1.35
N ALA A 165 -5.91 11.42 -2.28
CA ALA A 165 -7.00 12.36 -2.05
C ALA A 165 -8.32 11.64 -1.73
N GLU A 166 -8.66 10.57 -2.46
CA GLU A 166 -9.83 9.75 -2.17
C GLU A 166 -9.74 9.09 -0.79
N GLU A 167 -8.56 8.63 -0.39
CA GLU A 167 -8.34 8.03 0.93
C GLU A 167 -8.45 9.07 2.07
N TYR A 168 -7.94 10.28 1.87
CA TYR A 168 -8.16 11.38 2.81
C TYR A 168 -9.64 11.74 2.95
N GLU A 169 -10.37 11.74 1.84
CA GLU A 169 -11.80 12.00 1.80
C GLU A 169 -12.60 10.94 2.58
N LYS A 170 -12.33 9.65 2.36
CA LYS A 170 -12.95 8.53 3.09
C LYS A 170 -12.76 8.65 4.60
N ARG A 171 -11.59 9.15 5.03
CA ARG A 171 -11.23 9.34 6.44
C ARG A 171 -11.71 10.67 7.04
N GLY A 172 -12.45 11.49 6.28
CA GLY A 172 -12.98 12.77 6.72
C GLY A 172 -11.94 13.89 6.83
N ARG A 173 -10.72 13.71 6.33
CA ARG A 173 -9.66 14.72 6.33
C ARG A 173 -9.82 15.66 5.12
N LEU A 174 -10.93 16.38 5.07
CA LEU A 174 -11.40 17.10 3.88
C LEU A 174 -10.44 18.20 3.39
N LEU A 175 -9.82 18.97 4.30
CA LEU A 175 -8.86 20.02 3.93
C LEU A 175 -7.61 19.44 3.23
N LYS A 176 -7.13 18.28 3.68
CA LYS A 176 -6.00 17.59 3.05
C LYS A 176 -6.38 17.05 1.66
N ALA A 177 -7.57 16.44 1.54
CA ALA A 177 -8.09 15.99 0.26
C ALA A 177 -8.21 17.16 -0.74
N TYR A 178 -8.74 18.31 -0.29
CA TYR A 178 -8.85 19.52 -1.12
C TYR A 178 -7.50 20.02 -1.61
N GLY A 179 -6.49 20.07 -0.73
CA GLY A 179 -5.16 20.53 -1.11
C GLY A 179 -4.56 19.70 -2.26
N ILE A 180 -4.80 18.38 -2.24
CA ILE A 180 -4.36 17.49 -3.32
C ILE A 180 -5.19 17.69 -4.58
N TYR A 181 -6.52 17.69 -4.50
CA TYR A 181 -7.36 17.92 -5.69
C TYR A 181 -7.11 19.27 -6.35
N LYS A 182 -6.92 20.35 -5.57
CA LYS A 182 -6.51 21.67 -6.08
C LYS A 182 -5.24 21.56 -6.91
N ARG A 183 -4.23 20.85 -6.39
CA ARG A 183 -2.96 20.65 -7.10
C ARG A 183 -3.17 19.88 -8.40
N LEU A 184 -3.96 18.80 -8.37
CA LEU A 184 -4.28 18.00 -9.57
C LEU A 184 -4.97 18.83 -10.65
N VAL A 185 -5.91 19.71 -10.26
CA VAL A 185 -6.58 20.65 -11.18
C VAL A 185 -5.56 21.61 -11.82
N VAL A 186 -4.69 22.22 -11.02
CA VAL A 186 -3.65 23.14 -11.54
C VAL A 186 -2.71 22.42 -12.49
N MET A 187 -2.24 21.22 -12.12
CA MET A 187 -1.36 20.42 -12.97
C MET A 187 -2.03 20.10 -14.31
N GLU A 188 -3.30 19.69 -14.32
CA GLU A 188 -4.03 19.43 -15.56
C GLU A 188 -4.22 20.68 -16.44
N GLN A 189 -4.46 21.85 -15.83
CA GLN A 189 -4.57 23.12 -16.57
C GLN A 189 -3.24 23.52 -17.23
N GLU A 190 -2.10 23.25 -16.57
CA GLU A 190 -0.78 23.50 -17.15
C GLU A 190 -0.47 22.56 -18.32
N LYS A 191 -0.77 21.26 -18.15
CA LYS A 191 -0.55 20.25 -19.18
C LYS A 191 -1.55 19.11 -19.02
N ALA A 192 -2.44 18.97 -20.00
CA ALA A 192 -3.38 17.85 -20.02
C ALA A 192 -2.64 16.50 -20.08
N TRP A 193 -2.92 15.62 -19.12
CA TRP A 193 -2.37 14.26 -19.06
C TRP A 193 -3.19 13.28 -19.92
N PHE A 194 -4.52 13.20 -19.69
CA PHE A 194 -5.44 12.31 -20.41
C PHE A 194 -6.78 12.98 -20.71
N ARG A 195 -7.43 12.56 -21.81
CA ARG A 195 -8.63 13.21 -22.36
C ARG A 195 -9.89 13.22 -21.47
N TYR A 196 -9.87 12.51 -20.33
CA TYR A 196 -10.99 12.46 -19.36
C TYR A 196 -10.54 12.61 -17.90
N TYR A 197 -9.24 12.65 -17.63
CA TYR A 197 -8.74 12.70 -16.26
C TYR A 197 -9.14 14.01 -15.58
N PHE A 198 -9.00 15.14 -16.28
CA PHE A 198 -9.45 16.44 -15.80
C PHE A 198 -10.94 16.45 -15.41
N ASP A 199 -11.83 15.90 -16.24
CA ASP A 199 -13.27 15.90 -15.94
C ASP A 199 -13.59 15.12 -14.65
N VAL A 200 -12.89 14.01 -14.43
CA VAL A 200 -13.03 13.20 -13.21
C VAL A 200 -12.53 13.96 -11.98
N VAL A 201 -11.33 14.56 -12.07
CA VAL A 201 -10.75 15.36 -10.99
C VAL A 201 -11.60 16.59 -10.68
N ALA A 202 -12.03 17.33 -11.70
CA ALA A 202 -12.88 18.50 -11.56
C ALA A 202 -14.24 18.14 -10.93
N LEU A 203 -14.85 17.01 -11.35
CA LEU A 203 -16.09 16.50 -10.75
C LEU A 203 -15.89 16.18 -9.26
N LYS A 204 -14.79 15.51 -8.90
CA LYS A 204 -14.47 15.17 -7.50
C LYS A 204 -14.21 16.42 -6.67
N PHE A 205 -13.41 17.35 -7.18
CA PHE A 205 -13.12 18.64 -6.55
C PHE A 205 -14.41 19.43 -6.27
N ARG A 206 -15.30 19.54 -7.28
CA ARG A 206 -16.60 20.19 -7.11
C ARG A 206 -17.48 19.48 -6.09
N THR A 207 -17.54 18.15 -6.14
CA THR A 207 -18.34 17.35 -5.20
C THR A 207 -17.87 17.55 -3.76
N LEU A 208 -16.55 17.60 -3.56
CA LEU A 208 -15.94 17.87 -2.26
C LEU A 208 -16.40 19.24 -1.72
N LEU A 209 -16.26 20.30 -2.51
CA LEU A 209 -16.61 21.68 -2.12
C LEU A 209 -18.11 21.91 -1.92
N LEU A 210 -18.96 21.38 -2.80
CA LEU A 210 -20.38 21.70 -2.79
C LEU A 210 -21.22 20.80 -1.88
N GLN A 211 -20.76 19.57 -1.62
CA GLN A 211 -21.56 18.56 -0.91
C GLN A 211 -20.90 18.07 0.37
N LYS A 212 -19.59 17.85 0.39
CA LYS A 212 -18.93 17.18 1.51
C LYS A 212 -18.34 18.13 2.55
N MET A 213 -17.79 19.26 2.13
CA MET A 213 -17.23 20.28 3.04
C MET A 213 -18.27 21.07 3.85
N PRO A 214 -19.42 21.51 3.29
CA PRO A 214 -20.36 22.34 4.02
C PRO A 214 -20.78 21.70 5.36
N GLY A 215 -20.57 22.43 6.47
CA GLY A 215 -20.94 21.96 7.81
C GLY A 215 -20.02 20.89 8.42
N ARG A 216 -18.95 20.48 7.73
CA ARG A 216 -17.92 19.56 8.26
C ARG A 216 -16.57 20.24 8.53
N ILE A 217 -16.36 21.43 8.00
CA ILE A 217 -15.23 22.30 8.27
C ILE A 217 -15.74 23.64 8.79
N ASP A 218 -14.86 24.43 9.37
CA ASP A 218 -15.18 25.78 9.83
C ASP A 218 -15.65 26.67 8.65
N GLU A 219 -16.55 27.62 8.94
CA GLU A 219 -17.13 28.47 7.89
C GLU A 219 -16.10 29.47 7.31
N ASP A 220 -15.15 29.96 8.10
CA ASP A 220 -14.07 30.83 7.60
C ASP A 220 -13.16 30.03 6.66
N ASP A 221 -12.71 28.85 7.10
CA ASP A 221 -11.92 27.93 6.27
C ASP A 221 -12.65 27.58 4.98
N TYR A 222 -13.96 27.35 5.04
CA TYR A 222 -14.77 27.02 3.87
C TYR A 222 -14.87 28.18 2.88
N LEU A 223 -15.06 29.42 3.37
CA LEU A 223 -15.09 30.61 2.53
C LEU A 223 -13.76 30.83 1.80
N ASP A 224 -12.64 30.63 2.49
CA ASP A 224 -11.32 30.71 1.87
C ASP A 224 -11.16 29.67 0.75
N ARG A 225 -11.58 28.42 1.00
CA ARG A 225 -11.51 27.36 -0.03
C ARG A 225 -12.43 27.63 -1.23
N LEU A 226 -13.59 28.26 -1.01
CA LEU A 226 -14.48 28.70 -2.08
C LEU A 226 -13.84 29.82 -2.90
N GLU A 227 -13.22 30.81 -2.26
CA GLU A 227 -12.52 31.89 -2.93
C GLU A 227 -11.36 31.37 -3.79
N GLU A 228 -10.52 30.50 -3.22
CA GLU A 228 -9.45 29.83 -3.95
C GLU A 228 -10.00 29.05 -5.15
N ALA A 229 -11.10 28.32 -4.99
CA ALA A 229 -11.71 27.54 -6.07
C ALA A 229 -12.29 28.40 -7.20
N ILE A 230 -12.79 29.60 -6.89
CA ILE A 230 -13.25 30.58 -7.89
C ILE A 230 -12.05 31.11 -8.69
N GLN A 231 -10.93 31.36 -8.03
CA GLN A 231 -9.70 31.85 -8.68
C GLN A 231 -9.05 30.83 -9.62
N LEU A 232 -9.27 29.52 -9.39
CA LEU A 232 -8.78 28.47 -10.28
C LEU A 232 -9.48 28.44 -11.65
N ASP A 233 -10.62 29.13 -11.80
CA ASP A 233 -11.40 29.24 -13.04
C ASP A 233 -11.57 27.92 -13.81
N ILE A 234 -11.95 26.86 -13.10
CA ILE A 234 -12.15 25.50 -13.65
C ILE A 234 -13.25 25.50 -14.72
N GLY A 235 -14.22 26.41 -14.59
CA GLY A 235 -15.25 26.65 -15.58
C GLY A 235 -16.32 27.60 -15.08
N ILE A 236 -16.89 28.39 -16.00
CA ILE A 236 -17.87 29.45 -15.71
C ILE A 236 -19.02 28.97 -14.83
N ARG A 237 -19.56 27.77 -15.12
CA ARG A 237 -20.67 27.19 -14.38
C ARG A 237 -20.28 26.77 -12.97
N ASP A 238 -19.09 26.23 -12.77
CA ASP A 238 -18.62 25.79 -11.47
C ASP A 238 -18.25 27.00 -10.60
N SER A 239 -17.57 28.00 -11.16
CA SER A 239 -17.31 29.30 -10.51
C SER A 239 -18.62 29.97 -10.05
N ALA A 240 -19.66 29.96 -10.88
CA ALA A 240 -20.98 30.47 -10.50
C ALA A 240 -21.63 29.67 -9.36
N GLN A 241 -21.44 28.33 -9.31
CA GLN A 241 -21.92 27.51 -8.20
C GLN A 241 -21.16 27.77 -6.89
N PHE A 242 -19.85 27.97 -6.95
CA PHE A 242 -19.04 28.33 -5.79
C PHE A 242 -19.43 29.70 -5.25
N LEU A 243 -19.59 30.71 -6.11
CA LEU A 243 -20.09 32.04 -5.73
C LEU A 243 -21.48 31.98 -5.11
N ARG A 244 -22.40 31.17 -5.68
CA ARG A 244 -23.72 30.96 -5.09
C ARG A 244 -23.62 30.37 -3.67
N LYS A 245 -22.72 29.41 -3.44
CA LYS A 245 -22.51 28.84 -2.10
C LYS A 245 -21.85 29.83 -1.15
N LYS A 246 -20.90 30.62 -1.62
CA LYS A 246 -20.30 31.73 -0.87
C LYS A 246 -21.37 32.71 -0.38
N ALA A 247 -22.27 33.14 -1.27
CA ALA A 247 -23.41 33.99 -0.91
C ALA A 247 -24.32 33.36 0.15
N GLU A 248 -24.59 32.05 0.05
CA GLU A 248 -25.41 31.32 1.02
C GLU A 248 -24.76 31.26 2.41
N VAL A 249 -23.42 31.15 2.50
CA VAL A 249 -22.68 31.21 3.77
C VAL A 249 -22.73 32.61 4.37
N HIS A 250 -22.42 33.66 3.59
CA HIS A 250 -22.49 35.05 4.05
C HIS A 250 -23.91 35.44 4.52
N LEU A 251 -24.96 34.94 3.85
CA LEU A 251 -26.35 35.13 4.31
C LEU A 251 -26.59 34.55 5.70
N ARG A 252 -26.07 33.36 6.01
CA ARG A 252 -26.22 32.76 7.35
C ARG A 252 -25.48 33.57 8.42
N ARG A 253 -24.33 34.16 8.06
CA ARG A 253 -23.54 35.05 8.92
C ARG A 253 -24.11 36.46 9.03
N LYS A 254 -25.16 36.80 8.27
CA LYS A 254 -25.75 38.15 8.17
C LYS A 254 -24.79 39.20 7.58
N GLU A 255 -23.86 38.75 6.74
CA GLU A 255 -22.91 39.60 6.00
C GLU A 255 -23.55 39.99 4.64
N TRP A 256 -24.56 40.86 4.70
CA TRP A 256 -25.48 41.12 3.58
C TRP A 256 -24.77 41.67 2.33
N ASP A 257 -23.84 42.60 2.50
CA ASP A 257 -23.12 43.22 1.39
C ASP A 257 -22.28 42.20 0.62
N GLN A 258 -21.55 41.34 1.34
CA GLN A 258 -20.72 40.28 0.77
C GLN A 258 -21.59 39.20 0.10
N ALA A 259 -22.73 38.88 0.72
CA ALA A 259 -23.70 37.96 0.14
C ALA A 259 -24.28 38.50 -1.18
N LYS A 260 -24.57 39.80 -1.24
CA LYS A 260 -25.08 40.47 -2.43
C LYS A 260 -24.05 40.50 -3.54
N GLU A 261 -22.82 40.90 -3.22
CA GLU A 261 -21.71 40.94 -4.19
C GLU A 261 -21.45 39.56 -4.80
N ALA A 262 -21.37 38.52 -3.96
CA ALA A 262 -21.17 37.15 -4.43
C ALA A 262 -22.34 36.66 -5.31
N LEU A 263 -23.57 37.05 -4.98
CA LEU A 263 -24.77 36.70 -5.74
C LEU A 263 -24.82 37.41 -7.11
N GLU A 264 -24.48 38.70 -7.14
CA GLU A 264 -24.40 39.49 -8.36
C GLU A 264 -23.35 38.92 -9.31
N LYS A 265 -22.14 38.63 -8.79
CA LYS A 265 -21.07 37.95 -9.54
C LYS A 265 -21.55 36.60 -10.10
N ALA A 266 -22.24 35.79 -9.30
CA ALA A 266 -22.78 34.51 -9.76
C ALA A 266 -23.83 34.68 -10.87
N SER A 267 -24.71 35.68 -10.75
CA SER A 267 -25.75 35.97 -11.74
C SER A 267 -25.18 36.55 -13.04
N LEU A 268 -24.07 37.27 -12.98
CA LEU A 268 -23.36 37.75 -14.18
C LEU A 268 -22.74 36.58 -14.96
N LEU A 269 -22.15 35.60 -14.26
CA LEU A 269 -21.57 34.43 -14.91
C LEU A 269 -22.65 33.51 -15.51
N VAL A 270 -23.69 33.18 -14.73
CA VAL A 270 -24.77 32.29 -15.16
C VAL A 270 -26.13 32.82 -14.66
N PRO A 271 -26.85 33.61 -15.47
CA PRO A 271 -28.10 34.26 -15.06
C PRO A 271 -29.21 33.28 -14.62
N LYS A 272 -29.24 32.08 -15.22
CA LYS A 272 -30.24 31.03 -14.92
C LYS A 272 -29.63 29.85 -14.15
N LEU A 273 -28.77 30.12 -13.17
CA LEU A 273 -28.18 29.06 -12.35
C LEU A 273 -29.21 28.53 -11.32
N PRO A 274 -29.37 27.20 -11.20
CA PRO A 274 -30.24 26.59 -10.19
C PRO A 274 -29.89 27.06 -8.77
N GLY A 275 -30.90 27.49 -8.02
CA GLY A 275 -30.76 27.93 -6.64
C GLY A 275 -30.42 29.42 -6.43
N LEU A 276 -30.09 30.19 -7.48
CA LEU A 276 -29.88 31.64 -7.34
C LEU A 276 -31.14 32.37 -6.86
N GLY A 277 -32.30 32.01 -7.43
CA GLY A 277 -33.57 32.65 -7.08
C GLY A 277 -33.92 32.52 -5.59
N ALA A 278 -33.61 31.37 -4.98
CA ALA A 278 -33.84 31.14 -3.55
C ALA A 278 -32.93 32.02 -2.67
N VAL A 279 -31.65 32.14 -3.02
CA VAL A 279 -30.69 33.01 -2.31
C VAL A 279 -31.09 34.48 -2.48
N LYS A 280 -31.45 34.90 -3.70
CA LYS A 280 -31.95 36.25 -4.00
C LYS A 280 -33.19 36.60 -3.20
N LYS A 281 -34.17 35.69 -3.10
CA LYS A 281 -35.39 35.90 -2.34
C LYS A 281 -35.09 36.13 -0.85
N ARG A 282 -34.20 35.33 -0.26
CA ARG A 282 -33.78 35.48 1.16
C ARG A 282 -33.07 36.81 1.42
N LEU A 283 -32.27 37.27 0.46
CA LEU A 283 -31.56 38.55 0.54
C LEU A 283 -32.55 39.73 0.47
N LEU A 284 -33.55 39.63 -0.41
CA LEU A 284 -34.66 40.59 -0.50
C LEU A 284 -35.56 40.59 0.75
N GLU A 285 -35.85 39.43 1.33
CA GLU A 285 -36.58 39.29 2.61
C GLU A 285 -35.83 39.95 3.78
N ALA A 286 -34.50 40.01 3.71
CA ALA A 286 -33.67 40.73 4.66
C ALA A 286 -33.55 42.24 4.37
N GLY A 287 -34.13 42.72 3.26
CA GLY A 287 -34.18 44.14 2.88
C GLY A 287 -33.03 44.64 2.00
N TYR A 288 -32.26 43.74 1.35
CA TYR A 288 -31.06 44.07 0.57
C TYR A 288 -31.13 43.69 -0.92
#